data_AF-A0A955CAQ8-F1
#
_entry.id   AF-A0A955CAQ8-F1
#
_cell.length_a   1.000
_cell.length_b   1.000
_cell.length_c   1.000
_cell.angle_alpha   90.00
_cell.angle_beta   90.00
_cell.angle_gamma   90.00
#
_symmetry.space_group_name_H-M   'P 1'
#
loop_
_entity.id
_entity.type
_entity.pdbx_description
1 polymer ?
#
loop_
_entity_poly.entity_id
_entity_poly.type
_entity_poly.pdbx_seq_one_letter_code
_entity_poly.pdbx_strand_id
1 'polypeptide(L)'
;MSVRLITGRAGSGKTRFCLDDIRQELARDRAEGPRLIFLVPEQAALQSERLLLAQSDGATLGRCEVLSFRRLAQRILSESTGGMPTPLTPIGRQMAVRFLLGRHRQRFREFGRLADRGGFVAELAGALSELFRESVSVERLEACAHAAESEDAPTFPRLHDLAILYREYCDYLGDTRVDPDGVLALARSR
;
A
#
# COMPACT_ATOMS: atom_id res chain seq x y z
N MET A 1 25.91 -3.69 -3.08
CA MET A 1 24.79 -4.64 -3.30
C MET A 1 24.93 -5.24 -4.68
N SER A 2 24.94 -6.56 -4.81
CA SER A 2 24.82 -7.24 -6.09
C SER A 2 23.35 -7.53 -6.37
N VAL A 3 22.91 -7.34 -7.61
CA VAL A 3 21.57 -7.72 -8.07
C VAL A 3 21.72 -8.88 -9.03
N ARG A 4 20.95 -9.96 -8.80
CA ARG A 4 20.90 -11.12 -9.69
C ARG A 4 19.52 -11.22 -10.31
N LEU A 5 19.46 -11.18 -11.65
CA LEU A 5 18.21 -11.36 -12.38
C LEU A 5 18.03 -12.83 -12.76
N ILE A 6 16.97 -13.45 -12.23
CA ILE A 6 16.58 -14.84 -12.54
C ILE A 6 15.35 -14.79 -13.46
N THR A 7 15.56 -15.00 -14.75
CA THR A 7 14.51 -14.88 -15.77
C THR A 7 14.28 -16.21 -16.50
N GLY A 8 13.10 -16.36 -17.11
CA GLY A 8 12.72 -17.58 -17.83
C GLY A 8 11.20 -17.70 -18.01
N ARG A 9 10.77 -18.53 -18.96
CA ARG A 9 9.35 -18.77 -19.26
C ARG A 9 8.60 -19.37 -18.05
N ALA A 10 7.26 -19.33 -18.07
CA ALA A 10 6.46 -20.08 -17.09
C ALA A 10 6.85 -21.57 -17.12
N GLY A 11 6.96 -22.20 -15.95
CA GLY A 11 7.42 -23.60 -15.83
C GLY A 11 8.94 -23.82 -15.89
N SER A 12 9.77 -22.79 -16.10
CA SER A 12 11.23 -22.94 -16.20
C SER A 12 11.96 -23.22 -14.87
N GLY A 13 11.23 -23.43 -13.78
CA GLY A 13 11.82 -23.74 -12.47
C GLY A 13 12.33 -22.54 -11.65
N LYS A 14 12.02 -21.28 -12.00
CA LYS A 14 12.46 -20.08 -11.24
C LYS A 14 12.16 -20.15 -9.74
N THR A 15 10.93 -20.52 -9.39
CA THR A 15 10.50 -20.64 -8.00
C THR A 15 11.29 -21.72 -7.27
N ARG A 16 11.50 -22.88 -7.91
CA ARG A 16 12.32 -23.96 -7.37
C ARG A 16 13.76 -23.51 -7.16
N PHE A 17 14.34 -22.83 -8.15
CA PHE A 17 15.69 -22.28 -8.05
C PHE A 17 15.85 -21.37 -6.83
N CYS A 18 14.95 -20.40 -6.63
CA CYS A 18 15.02 -19.50 -5.46
C CYS A 18 14.86 -20.25 -4.13
N LEU A 19 13.96 -21.23 -4.05
CA LEU A 19 13.76 -22.04 -2.85
C LEU A 19 14.98 -22.91 -2.54
N ASP A 20 15.57 -23.53 -3.56
CA ASP A 20 16.77 -24.37 -3.40
C ASP A 20 17.98 -23.52 -2.96
N ASP A 21 18.12 -22.30 -3.48
CA ASP A 21 19.17 -21.33 -3.07
C ASP A 21 19.00 -20.91 -1.60
N ILE A 22 17.77 -20.55 -1.20
CA ILE A 22 17.44 -20.25 0.21
C ILE A 22 17.77 -21.43 1.12
N ARG A 23 17.41 -22.66 0.74
CA ARG A 23 17.69 -23.86 1.54
C ARG A 23 19.18 -24.13 1.68
N GLN A 24 19.96 -23.94 0.61
CA GLN A 24 21.42 -24.09 0.68
C GLN A 24 22.03 -23.09 1.65
N GLU A 25 21.59 -21.83 1.63
CA GLU A 25 22.05 -20.80 2.56
C GLU A 25 21.67 -21.09 4.02
N LEU A 26 20.49 -21.65 4.25
CA LEU A 26 20.06 -22.07 5.59
C LEU A 26 20.80 -23.33 6.09
N ALA A 27 21.19 -24.23 5.19
CA ALA A 27 21.95 -25.43 5.54
C ALA A 27 23.42 -25.13 5.88
N ARG A 28 24.02 -24.12 5.23
CA ARG A 28 25.40 -23.66 5.48
C ARG A 28 25.56 -23.00 6.85
N ASP A 29 24.65 -22.10 7.21
CA ASP A 29 24.69 -21.33 8.46
C ASP A 29 23.37 -21.48 9.23
N ARG A 30 23.28 -22.55 10.03
CA ARG A 30 22.03 -22.94 10.70
C ARG A 30 21.55 -21.95 11.77
N ALA A 31 22.41 -21.11 12.35
CA ALA A 31 22.04 -20.26 13.49
C ALA A 31 22.53 -18.80 13.44
N GLU A 32 23.69 -18.50 12.84
CA GLU A 32 24.35 -17.18 13.00
C GLU A 32 24.38 -16.31 11.72
N GLY A 33 23.88 -16.83 10.60
CA GLY A 33 23.85 -16.08 9.34
C GLY A 33 22.78 -14.97 9.29
N PRO A 34 22.87 -14.03 8.34
CA PRO A 34 21.90 -12.94 8.19
C PRO A 34 20.49 -13.47 7.88
N ARG A 35 19.46 -12.72 8.31
CA ARG A 35 18.06 -13.04 8.00
C ARG A 35 17.83 -13.09 6.49
N LEU A 36 17.04 -14.06 6.04
CA LEU A 36 16.62 -14.21 4.65
C LEU A 36 15.15 -13.80 4.50
N ILE A 37 14.86 -12.94 3.53
CA ILE A 37 13.49 -12.50 3.23
C ILE A 37 13.09 -13.07 1.89
N PHE A 38 12.05 -13.91 1.88
CA PHE A 38 11.42 -14.38 0.66
C PHE A 38 10.15 -13.59 0.38
N LEU A 39 10.28 -12.56 -0.47
CA LEU A 39 9.20 -11.63 -0.79
C LEU A 39 8.33 -12.18 -1.92
N VAL A 40 7.03 -12.36 -1.65
CA VAL A 40 6.06 -12.95 -2.57
C VAL A 40 4.74 -12.16 -2.57
N PRO A 41 3.88 -12.30 -3.60
CA PRO A 41 2.53 -11.77 -3.55
C PRO A 41 1.76 -12.31 -2.33
N GLU A 42 0.86 -11.50 -1.75
CA GLU A 42 0.06 -11.89 -0.58
C GLU A 42 -0.68 -13.22 -0.81
N GLN A 43 -1.21 -13.40 -2.01
CA GLN A 43 -1.95 -14.59 -2.42
C GLN A 43 -1.09 -15.86 -2.48
N ALA A 44 0.23 -15.71 -2.61
CA ALA A 44 1.18 -16.82 -2.73
C ALA A 44 1.94 -17.11 -1.43
N ALA A 45 1.73 -16.32 -0.36
CA ALA A 45 2.49 -16.42 0.89
C ALA A 45 2.40 -17.81 1.52
N LEU A 46 1.18 -18.31 1.78
CA LEU A 46 0.97 -19.62 2.41
C LEU A 46 1.54 -20.77 1.57
N GLN A 47 1.38 -20.71 0.24
CA GLN A 47 1.95 -21.73 -0.66
C GLN A 47 3.48 -21.72 -0.60
N SER A 48 4.07 -20.53 -0.57
CA SER A 48 5.53 -20.34 -0.52
C SER A 48 6.11 -20.81 0.81
N GLU A 49 5.44 -20.53 1.93
CA GLU A 49 5.79 -21.06 3.27
C GLU A 49 5.76 -22.59 3.28
N ARG A 50 4.68 -23.20 2.76
CA ARG A 50 4.57 -24.66 2.68
C ARG A 50 5.67 -25.29 1.83
N LEU A 51 6.00 -24.68 0.69
CA LEU A 51 7.07 -25.16 -0.18
C LEU A 51 8.44 -25.07 0.53
N LEU A 52 8.68 -24.00 1.27
CA LEU A 52 9.90 -23.85 2.06
C LEU A 52 10.02 -24.94 3.13
N LEU A 53 8.93 -25.22 3.85
CA LEU A 53 8.84 -26.19 4.95
C LEU A 53 8.87 -27.66 4.53
N ALA A 54 8.26 -28.01 3.40
CA ALA A 54 8.09 -29.40 2.98
C ALA A 54 9.40 -30.17 2.77
N GLN A 55 10.54 -29.48 2.75
CA GLN A 55 11.86 -30.05 2.47
C GLN A 55 12.92 -29.60 3.49
N SER A 56 12.49 -29.22 4.70
CA SER A 56 13.38 -28.65 5.71
C SER A 56 13.26 -29.38 7.06
N ASP A 57 14.39 -29.66 7.73
CA ASP A 57 14.47 -30.48 8.95
C ASP A 57 13.97 -29.73 10.23
N GLY A 58 12.99 -28.84 10.11
CA GLY A 58 12.39 -28.11 11.24
C GLY A 58 13.22 -26.96 11.82
N ALA A 59 14.56 -27.00 11.73
CA ALA A 59 15.47 -25.96 12.24
C ALA A 59 15.51 -24.65 11.42
N THR A 60 14.69 -24.55 10.37
CA THR A 60 14.83 -23.58 9.27
C THR A 60 13.95 -22.34 9.41
N LEU A 61 13.00 -22.37 10.36
CA LEU A 61 11.92 -21.39 10.49
C LEU A 61 12.33 -20.06 11.15
N GLY A 62 13.46 -20.02 11.86
CA GLY A 62 13.87 -18.81 12.60
C GLY A 62 14.57 -17.75 11.74
N ARG A 63 15.27 -18.15 10.67
CA ARG A 63 16.17 -17.28 9.90
C ARG A 63 15.59 -16.83 8.56
N CYS A 64 14.66 -17.60 7.98
CA CYS A 64 13.99 -17.24 6.72
C CYS A 64 12.52 -16.93 6.95
N GLU A 65 12.09 -15.76 6.47
CA GLU A 65 10.72 -15.30 6.57
C GLU A 65 10.11 -15.15 5.18
N VAL A 66 8.92 -15.70 4.99
CA VAL A 66 8.12 -15.45 3.77
C VAL A 66 7.22 -14.25 4.04
N LEU A 67 7.47 -13.16 3.32
CA LEU A 67 6.75 -11.90 3.52
C LEU A 67 6.05 -11.48 2.23
N SER A 68 4.94 -10.77 2.40
CA SER A 68 4.39 -9.93 1.36
C SER A 68 4.85 -8.49 1.55
N PHE A 69 4.67 -7.65 0.53
CA PHE A 69 4.95 -6.21 0.69
C PHE A 69 4.15 -5.58 1.83
N ARG A 70 2.89 -6.02 2.03
CA ARG A 70 2.05 -5.53 3.12
C ARG A 70 2.62 -5.92 4.48
N ARG A 71 2.97 -7.20 4.67
CA ARG A 71 3.57 -7.69 5.93
C ARG A 71 4.93 -7.04 6.19
N LEU A 72 5.75 -6.87 5.15
CA LEU A 72 7.04 -6.20 5.24
C LEU A 72 6.87 -4.74 5.68
N ALA A 73 5.93 -4.00 5.08
CA ALA A 73 5.65 -2.62 5.46
C ALA A 73 5.17 -2.50 6.91
N GLN A 74 4.28 -3.39 7.36
CA GLN A 74 3.83 -3.45 8.75
C GLN A 74 4.99 -3.71 9.72
N ARG A 75 5.91 -4.61 9.35
CA ARG A 75 7.09 -4.90 10.16
C ARG A 75 7.98 -3.67 10.31
N ILE A 76 8.37 -3.05 9.19
CA ILE A 76 9.21 -1.82 9.19
C ILE A 76 8.59 -0.77 10.12
N LEU A 77 7.30 -0.50 9.94
CA LEU A 77 6.59 0.50 10.73
C LEU A 77 6.46 0.15 12.22
N SER A 78 6.26 -1.13 12.55
CA SER A 78 6.23 -1.60 13.94
C SER A 78 7.58 -1.46 14.64
N GLU A 79 8.68 -1.69 13.92
CA GLU A 79 10.04 -1.57 14.44
C GLU A 79 10.49 -0.09 14.53
N SER A 80 10.05 0.77 13.60
CA SER A 80 10.49 2.17 13.52
C SER A 80 9.67 3.17 14.35
N THR A 81 8.39 2.89 14.60
CA THR A 81 7.42 3.92 15.05
C THR A 81 6.84 3.66 16.44
N GLY A 82 7.23 2.57 17.11
CA GLY A 82 6.68 2.18 18.43
C GLY A 82 5.22 1.72 18.41
N GLY A 83 4.60 1.62 17.23
CA GLY A 83 3.24 1.16 17.00
C GLY A 83 2.75 1.43 15.59
N MET A 84 1.89 0.55 15.06
CA MET A 84 1.26 0.73 13.76
C MET A 84 0.07 1.70 13.86
N PRO A 85 -0.02 2.74 13.01
CA PRO A 85 -1.26 3.50 12.86
C PRO A 85 -2.41 2.55 12.47
N THR A 86 -3.63 2.86 12.93
CA THR A 86 -4.77 1.96 12.72
C THR A 86 -5.21 2.00 11.25
N PRO A 87 -5.18 0.88 10.52
CA PRO A 87 -5.61 0.87 9.12
C PRO A 87 -7.12 1.07 9.04
N LEU A 88 -7.57 1.96 8.15
CA LEU A 88 -9.00 2.10 7.86
C LEU A 88 -9.55 0.86 7.16
N THR A 89 -10.82 0.53 7.44
CA THR A 89 -11.56 -0.46 6.66
C THR A 89 -12.11 0.20 5.38
N PRO A 90 -12.46 -0.57 4.33
CA PRO A 90 -13.11 -0.01 3.15
C PRO A 90 -14.40 0.77 3.48
N ILE A 91 -15.18 0.28 4.44
CA ILE A 91 -16.37 0.97 4.95
C ILE A 91 -15.96 2.24 5.72
N GLY A 92 -14.93 2.16 6.57
CA GLY A 92 -14.38 3.31 7.29
C GLY A 92 -13.92 4.43 6.36
N ARG A 93 -13.28 4.09 5.23
CA ARG A 93 -12.92 5.05 4.17
C ARG A 93 -14.16 5.74 3.61
N GLN A 94 -15.20 4.99 3.25
CA GLN A 94 -16.45 5.57 2.75
C GLN A 94 -17.13 6.47 3.78
N MET A 95 -17.12 6.07 5.05
CA MET A 95 -17.65 6.88 6.15
C MET A 95 -16.88 8.19 6.33
N ALA A 96 -15.54 8.14 6.27
CA ALA A 96 -14.69 9.32 6.31
C ALA A 96 -14.99 10.27 5.13
N VAL A 97 -15.07 9.73 3.91
CA VAL A 97 -15.44 10.52 2.71
C VAL A 97 -16.82 11.16 2.89
N ARG A 98 -17.84 10.41 3.34
CA ARG A 98 -19.19 10.94 3.59
C ARG A 98 -19.17 12.07 4.62
N PHE A 99 -18.41 11.91 5.70
CA PHE A 99 -18.24 12.93 6.74
C PHE A 99 -17.60 14.20 6.19
N LEU A 100 -16.50 14.07 5.44
CA LEU A 100 -15.76 15.20 4.87
C LEU A 100 -16.58 15.94 3.80
N LEU A 101 -17.33 15.21 2.95
CA LEU A 101 -18.25 15.81 1.99
C LEU A 101 -19.32 16.69 2.66
N GLY A 102 -19.86 16.23 3.80
CA GLY A 102 -20.82 17.00 4.58
C GLY A 102 -20.18 18.23 5.25
N ARG A 103 -19.02 18.04 5.89
CA ARG A 103 -18.30 19.09 6.64
C ARG A 103 -17.83 20.24 5.73
N HIS A 104 -17.35 19.92 4.54
CA HIS A 104 -16.77 20.89 3.61
C HIS A 104 -17.68 21.21 2.42
N ARG A 105 -18.99 20.94 2.54
CA ARG A 105 -19.96 21.02 1.44
C ARG A 105 -19.92 22.34 0.67
N GLN A 106 -19.71 23.45 1.36
CA GLN A 106 -19.68 24.80 0.77
C GLN A 106 -18.39 25.11 -0.01
N ARG A 107 -17.32 24.32 0.18
CA ARG A 107 -16.03 24.48 -0.53
C ARG A 107 -16.01 23.74 -1.87
N PHE A 108 -16.95 22.82 -2.10
CA PHE A 108 -17.02 22.04 -3.34
C PHE A 108 -17.81 22.77 -4.42
N ARG A 109 -17.31 22.72 -5.66
CA ARG A 109 -17.96 23.27 -6.86
C ARG A 109 -19.03 22.30 -7.41
N GLU A 110 -18.72 21.02 -7.51
CA GLU A 110 -19.60 19.96 -8.02
C GLU A 110 -19.96 18.90 -6.96
N PHE A 111 -18.98 18.45 -6.17
CA PHE A 111 -19.14 17.29 -5.29
C PHE A 111 -20.19 17.51 -4.21
N GLY A 112 -20.37 18.75 -3.75
CA GLY A 112 -21.41 19.11 -2.78
C GLY A 112 -22.82 18.75 -3.24
N ARG A 113 -23.12 18.85 -4.54
CA ARG A 113 -24.44 18.48 -5.10
C ARG A 113 -24.55 16.97 -5.38
N LEU A 114 -23.42 16.33 -5.67
CA LEU A 114 -23.34 14.91 -6.01
C LEU A 114 -23.28 14.01 -4.76
N ALA A 115 -22.91 14.56 -3.60
CA ALA A 115 -22.75 13.83 -2.33
C ALA A 115 -23.96 12.98 -1.92
N ASP A 116 -25.17 13.40 -2.30
CA ASP A 116 -26.41 12.72 -1.95
C ASP A 116 -26.82 11.64 -2.97
N ARG A 117 -26.11 11.52 -4.11
CA ARG A 117 -26.36 10.48 -5.11
C ARG A 117 -25.81 9.13 -4.63
N GLY A 118 -26.59 8.07 -4.83
CA GLY A 118 -26.16 6.71 -4.55
C GLY A 118 -24.86 6.36 -5.29
N GLY A 119 -23.93 5.68 -4.62
CA GLY A 119 -22.67 5.22 -5.20
C GLY A 119 -21.56 6.27 -5.29
N PHE A 120 -21.87 7.57 -5.27
CA PHE A 120 -20.86 8.63 -5.43
C PHE A 120 -19.77 8.61 -4.36
N VAL A 121 -20.14 8.34 -3.10
CA VAL A 121 -19.18 8.18 -1.99
C VAL A 121 -18.25 6.98 -2.22
N ALA A 122 -18.76 5.89 -2.78
CA ALA A 122 -17.96 4.70 -3.06
C ALA A 122 -16.97 4.97 -4.20
N GLU A 123 -17.41 5.67 -5.26
CA GLU A 123 -16.53 6.12 -6.35
C GLU A 123 -15.41 7.03 -5.84
N LEU A 124 -15.72 8.02 -5.00
CA LEU A 124 -14.71 8.89 -4.41
C LEU A 124 -13.74 8.11 -3.50
N ALA A 125 -14.23 7.17 -2.70
CA ALA A 125 -13.37 6.30 -1.90
C ALA A 125 -12.44 5.42 -2.78
N GLY A 126 -12.91 5.02 -3.97
CA GLY A 126 -12.10 4.36 -4.99
C GLY A 126 -11.04 5.28 -5.58
N ALA A 127 -11.40 6.52 -5.94
CA ALA A 127 -10.45 7.52 -6.44
C ALA A 127 -9.35 7.82 -5.40
N LEU A 128 -9.70 7.96 -4.11
CA LEU A 128 -8.71 8.12 -3.05
C LEU A 128 -7.77 6.91 -2.95
N SER A 129 -8.31 5.69 -3.05
CA SER A 129 -7.52 4.44 -3.09
C SER A 129 -6.47 4.46 -4.20
N GLU A 130 -6.84 4.95 -5.37
CA GLU A 130 -5.95 5.04 -6.53
C GLU A 130 -4.86 6.09 -6.30
N LEU A 131 -5.20 7.27 -5.78
CA LEU A 131 -4.21 8.29 -5.43
C LEU A 131 -3.15 7.77 -4.44
N PHE A 132 -3.56 6.99 -3.44
CA PHE A 132 -2.62 6.36 -2.50
C PHE A 132 -1.74 5.30 -3.17
N ARG A 133 -2.32 4.41 -3.99
CA ARG A 133 -1.55 3.36 -4.71
C ARG A 133 -0.50 3.96 -5.64
N GLU A 134 -0.85 5.06 -6.31
CA GLU A 134 0.04 5.79 -7.22
C GLU A 134 0.98 6.77 -6.49
N SER A 135 0.96 6.79 -5.15
CA SER A 135 1.80 7.67 -4.32
C SER A 135 1.68 9.16 -4.70
N VAL A 136 0.48 9.60 -5.07
CA VAL A 136 0.21 11.00 -5.42
C VAL A 136 0.24 11.84 -4.15
N SER A 137 1.07 12.89 -4.10
CA SER A 137 1.06 13.83 -2.98
C SER A 137 -0.08 14.83 -3.10
N VAL A 138 -0.49 15.42 -1.98
CA VAL A 138 -1.56 16.44 -1.96
C VAL A 138 -1.15 17.63 -2.83
N GLU A 139 0.11 18.06 -2.74
CA GLU A 139 0.67 19.18 -3.49
C GLU A 139 0.65 18.92 -4.99
N ARG A 140 0.89 17.67 -5.42
CA ARG A 140 0.85 17.30 -6.84
C ARG A 140 -0.57 17.40 -7.39
N LEU A 141 -1.57 16.95 -6.63
CA LEU A 141 -2.97 17.04 -7.05
C LEU A 141 -3.46 18.50 -7.07
N GLU A 142 -3.05 19.31 -6.10
CA GLU A 142 -3.33 20.75 -6.07
C GLU A 142 -2.70 21.48 -7.26
N ALA A 143 -1.45 21.17 -7.60
CA ALA A 143 -0.78 21.72 -8.77
C ALA A 143 -1.53 21.36 -10.07
N CYS A 144 -2.03 20.12 -10.19
CA CYS A 144 -2.86 19.72 -11.33
C CYS A 144 -4.19 20.50 -11.38
N ALA A 145 -4.83 20.74 -10.24
CA ALA A 145 -6.04 21.56 -10.18
C ALA A 145 -5.77 23.01 -10.59
N HIS A 146 -4.65 23.59 -10.14
CA HIS A 146 -4.27 24.96 -10.50
C HIS A 146 -3.91 25.11 -11.98
N ALA A 147 -3.20 24.14 -12.56
CA ALA A 147 -2.93 24.10 -13.99
C ALA A 147 -4.25 24.06 -14.80
N ALA A 148 -5.18 23.19 -14.41
CA ALA A 148 -6.50 23.10 -15.04
C ALA A 148 -7.31 24.40 -14.90
N GLU A 149 -7.19 25.12 -13.79
CA GLU A 149 -7.78 26.46 -13.62
C GLU A 149 -7.19 27.47 -14.61
N SER A 150 -5.87 27.50 -14.73
CA SER A 150 -5.16 28.44 -15.61
C SER A 150 -5.47 28.24 -17.09
N GLU A 151 -5.80 27.00 -17.48
CA GLU A 151 -6.15 26.61 -18.84
C GLU A 151 -7.67 26.69 -19.12
N ASP A 152 -8.48 27.13 -18.13
CA ASP A 152 -9.95 27.09 -18.17
C ASP A 152 -10.48 25.69 -18.59
N ALA A 153 -9.81 24.64 -18.12
CA ALA A 153 -10.10 23.28 -18.51
C ALA A 153 -11.42 22.81 -17.88
N PRO A 154 -12.26 22.06 -18.62
CA PRO A 154 -13.55 21.56 -18.10
C PRO A 154 -13.39 20.57 -16.94
N THR A 155 -12.19 20.03 -16.72
CA THR A 155 -11.85 19.14 -15.61
C THR A 155 -11.57 19.88 -14.31
N PHE A 156 -11.35 21.20 -14.35
CA PHE A 156 -10.98 22.00 -13.20
C PHE A 156 -11.94 21.84 -12.00
N PRO A 157 -13.28 21.93 -12.15
CA PRO A 157 -14.18 21.80 -11.00
C PRO A 157 -14.02 20.48 -10.26
N ARG A 158 -13.79 19.38 -10.97
CA ARG A 158 -13.59 18.05 -10.38
C ARG A 158 -12.22 17.92 -9.72
N LEU A 159 -11.17 18.41 -10.36
CA LEU A 159 -9.81 18.37 -9.80
C LEU A 159 -9.70 19.24 -8.55
N HIS A 160 -10.32 20.42 -8.56
CA HIS A 160 -10.45 21.29 -7.41
C HIS A 160 -11.12 20.57 -6.23
N ASP A 161 -12.28 19.96 -6.46
CA ASP A 161 -13.03 19.29 -5.40
C ASP A 161 -12.29 18.03 -4.89
N LEU A 162 -11.66 17.28 -5.78
CA LEU A 162 -10.85 16.12 -5.43
C LEU A 162 -9.60 16.52 -4.63
N ALA A 163 -8.94 17.64 -4.98
CA ALA A 163 -7.80 18.16 -4.24
C ALA A 163 -8.18 18.55 -2.81
N ILE A 164 -9.30 19.26 -2.64
CA ILE A 164 -9.84 19.60 -1.32
C ILE A 164 -10.13 18.33 -0.53
N LEU A 165 -10.90 17.39 -1.11
CA LEU A 165 -11.24 16.15 -0.43
C LEU A 165 -10.00 15.33 -0.04
N TYR A 166 -9.00 15.28 -0.92
CA TYR A 166 -7.79 14.51 -0.67
C TYR A 166 -6.95 15.11 0.47
N ARG A 167 -6.78 16.44 0.49
CA ARG A 167 -6.12 17.14 1.61
C ARG A 167 -6.83 16.87 2.93
N GLU A 168 -8.15 17.10 2.98
CA GLU A 168 -8.93 16.91 4.20
C GLU A 168 -8.97 15.43 4.63
N TYR A 169 -8.87 14.48 3.69
CA TYR A 169 -8.75 13.06 4.00
C TYR A 169 -7.39 12.72 4.61
N CYS A 170 -6.29 13.23 4.07
CA CYS A 170 -4.96 13.08 4.66
C CYS A 170 -4.91 13.70 6.08
N ASP A 171 -5.49 14.88 6.26
CA ASP A 171 -5.59 15.53 7.57
C ASP A 171 -6.47 14.74 8.54
N TYR A 172 -7.55 14.12 8.04
CA TYR A 172 -8.41 13.23 8.83
C TYR A 172 -7.68 11.96 9.30
N LEU A 173 -6.78 11.40 8.49
CA LEU A 173 -5.95 10.27 8.91
C LEU A 173 -5.02 10.67 10.05
N GLY A 174 -4.36 11.82 9.91
CA GLY A 174 -3.36 12.32 10.85
C GLY A 174 -2.28 11.27 11.14
N ASP A 175 -1.76 11.26 12.38
CA ASP A 175 -0.73 10.30 12.79
C ASP A 175 -1.30 8.98 13.34
N THR A 176 -2.61 8.94 13.58
CA THR A 176 -3.26 7.83 14.30
C THR A 176 -3.84 6.76 13.39
N ARG A 177 -4.10 7.11 12.12
CA ARG A 177 -4.73 6.24 11.14
C ARG A 177 -3.86 6.14 9.90
N VAL A 178 -4.04 5.07 9.15
CA VAL A 178 -3.40 4.90 7.84
C VAL A 178 -4.42 4.37 6.84
N ASP A 179 -4.36 4.89 5.63
CA ASP A 179 -5.08 4.28 4.53
C ASP A 179 -4.37 2.96 4.14
N PRO A 180 -5.08 1.82 4.03
CA PRO A 180 -4.46 0.54 3.64
C PRO A 180 -3.59 0.60 2.39
N ASP A 181 -3.95 1.44 1.42
CA ASP A 181 -3.22 1.61 0.17
C ASP A 181 -1.99 2.54 0.34
N GLY A 182 -1.94 3.33 1.40
CA GLY A 182 -0.82 4.21 1.75
C GLY A 182 0.26 3.56 2.64
N VAL A 183 0.03 2.35 3.17
CA VAL A 183 0.93 1.70 4.14
C VAL A 183 2.34 1.51 3.57
N LEU A 184 2.48 1.11 2.30
CA LEU A 184 3.80 0.95 1.67
C LEU A 184 4.54 2.29 1.54
N ALA A 185 3.83 3.35 1.15
CA ALA A 185 4.41 4.67 0.99
C ALA A 185 4.94 5.22 2.32
N LEU A 186 4.19 4.98 3.40
CA LEU A 186 4.60 5.33 4.76
C LEU A 186 5.82 4.51 5.23
N ALA A 187 5.87 3.22 4.92
CA ALA A 187 7.03 2.38 5.24
C ALA A 187 8.29 2.81 4.49
N ARG A 188 8.16 3.34 3.26
CA ARG A 188 9.30 3.86 2.47
C ARG A 188 9.97 5.07 3.11
N SER A 189 9.26 5.88 3.89
CA SER A 189 9.79 7.11 4.50
C SER A 189 10.46 6.88 5.86
N ARG A 190 10.65 5.64 6.28
CA ARG A 190 11.31 5.25 7.54
C ARG A 190 12.66 4.63 7.23
#